data_AF-A0AAV5HT75-F1
#
_entry.id   AF-A0AAV5HT75-F1
#
_cell.length_a   1.000
_cell.length_b   1.000
_cell.length_c   1.000
_cell.angle_alpha   90.00
_cell.angle_beta   90.00
_cell.angle_gamma   90.00
#
_symmetry.space_group_name_H-M   'P 1'
#
loop_
_entity.id
_entity.type
_entity.pdbx_description
1 polymer ?
#
loop_
_entity_poly.entity_id
_entity_poly.type
_entity_poly.pdbx_seq_one_letter_code
_entity_poly.pdbx_strand_id
1 'polypeptide(L)'
;MAELALNFVSPIIEIAVPKAISFSAAQISTAWGLEKELGELAQKLTMIQGLLQDAEKRQESDPATRNWLQHLTDVADDAVDVLDEYEYEVLKHKVQTQGRKWKQVRTFFGVFNCTAFRLSMADKIRKINETLDKINNQGAI
;
A
#
# COMPACT_ATOMS: atom_id res chain seq x y z
N MET A 1 13.98 15.19 -16.67
CA MET A 1 12.62 14.58 -16.56
C MET A 1 12.65 13.22 -15.88
N ALA A 2 13.55 12.28 -16.22
CA ALA A 2 13.70 11.02 -15.47
C ALA A 2 14.19 11.23 -14.02
N GLU A 3 15.20 12.10 -13.82
CA GLU A 3 15.62 12.52 -12.47
C GLU A 3 14.50 13.19 -11.66
N LEU A 4 13.61 13.94 -12.31
CA LEU A 4 12.45 14.52 -11.63
C LEU A 4 11.50 13.42 -11.16
N ALA A 5 11.14 12.47 -12.03
CA ALA A 5 10.28 11.36 -11.65
C ALA A 5 10.87 10.52 -10.49
N LEU A 6 12.18 10.26 -10.54
CA LEU A 6 12.90 9.56 -9.46
C LEU A 6 12.85 10.33 -8.13
N ASN A 7 13.10 11.64 -8.16
CA ASN A 7 13.04 12.52 -6.97
C ASN A 7 11.63 12.65 -6.39
N PHE A 8 10.59 12.44 -7.19
CA PHE A 8 9.20 12.45 -6.72
C PHE A 8 8.78 11.09 -6.17
N VAL A 9 9.11 9.98 -6.84
CA VAL A 9 8.64 8.64 -6.45
C VAL A 9 9.41 8.05 -5.27
N SER A 10 10.71 8.33 -5.14
CA SER A 10 11.55 7.74 -4.09
C SER A 10 11.03 8.07 -2.67
N PRO A 11 10.73 9.34 -2.33
CA PRO A 11 10.17 9.67 -1.01
C PRO A 11 8.82 8.99 -0.72
N ILE A 12 7.98 8.82 -1.75
CA ILE A 12 6.67 8.17 -1.60
C ILE A 12 6.87 6.70 -1.23
N ILE A 13 7.76 6.00 -1.93
CA ILE A 13 8.11 4.60 -1.64
C ILE A 13 8.74 4.46 -0.25
N GLU A 14 9.62 5.39 0.14
CA GLU A 14 10.23 5.42 1.49
C GLU A 14 9.19 5.55 2.62
N ILE A 15 8.04 6.17 2.35
CA ILE A 15 6.92 6.26 3.30
C ILE A 15 6.03 5.01 3.22
N ALA A 16 5.74 4.54 2.01
CA ALA A 16 4.81 3.43 1.78
C ALA A 16 5.34 2.10 2.30
N VAL A 17 6.63 1.80 2.10
CA VAL A 17 7.29 0.55 2.54
C VAL A 17 7.12 0.31 4.04
N PRO A 18 7.54 1.22 4.96
CA PRO A 18 7.42 0.98 6.39
C PRO A 18 5.96 0.89 6.86
N LYS A 19 5.05 1.66 6.25
CA LYS A 19 3.61 1.54 6.53
C LYS A 19 3.08 0.16 6.17
N ALA A 20 3.36 -0.31 4.95
CA ALA A 20 2.92 -1.63 4.49
C ALA A 20 3.46 -2.76 5.39
N ILE A 21 4.74 -2.70 5.77
CA ILE A 21 5.36 -3.67 6.71
C ILE A 21 4.69 -3.63 8.09
N SER A 22 4.46 -2.42 8.62
CA SER A 22 3.80 -2.26 9.92
C SER A 22 2.38 -2.81 9.90
N PHE A 23 1.63 -2.55 8.83
CA PHE A 23 0.26 -2.99 8.69
C PHE A 23 0.16 -4.49 8.42
N SER A 24 1.08 -5.09 7.65
CA SER A 24 1.11 -6.54 7.45
C SER A 24 1.36 -7.29 8.76
N ALA A 25 2.16 -6.72 9.68
CA ALA A 25 2.43 -7.32 10.99
C ALA A 25 1.36 -6.99 12.07
N ALA A 26 0.37 -6.15 11.76
CA ALA A 26 -0.60 -5.70 12.75
C ALA A 26 -1.67 -6.76 13.04
N GLN A 27 -1.98 -6.99 14.32
CA GLN A 27 -3.04 -7.93 14.73
C GLN A 27 -4.41 -7.63 14.09
N ILE A 28 -4.71 -6.36 13.85
CA ILE A 28 -5.95 -5.95 13.19
C ILE A 28 -6.01 -6.40 11.72
N SER A 29 -4.85 -6.46 11.05
CA SER A 29 -4.73 -7.01 9.70
C SER A 29 -5.09 -8.48 9.66
N THR A 30 -4.58 -9.28 10.61
CA THR A 30 -4.96 -10.69 10.76
C THR A 30 -6.45 -10.84 11.08
N ALA A 31 -6.99 -10.03 12.00
CA ALA A 31 -8.42 -10.06 12.32
C ALA A 31 -9.30 -9.71 11.11
N TRP A 32 -8.79 -8.87 10.22
CA TRP A 32 -9.42 -8.44 8.97
C TRP A 32 -9.04 -9.32 7.78
N GLY A 33 -8.18 -10.32 7.96
CA GLY A 33 -7.73 -11.21 6.89
C GLY A 33 -7.07 -10.48 5.73
N LEU A 34 -6.38 -9.37 6.01
CA LEU A 34 -5.64 -8.55 5.04
C LEU A 34 -4.12 -8.74 5.15
N GLU A 35 -3.67 -9.59 6.07
CA GLU A 35 -2.25 -9.84 6.36
C GLU A 35 -1.48 -10.26 5.10
N LYS A 36 -2.08 -11.11 4.28
CA LYS A 36 -1.47 -11.60 3.05
C LYS A 36 -1.35 -10.49 2.01
N GLU A 37 -2.44 -9.77 1.75
CA GLU A 37 -2.49 -8.70 0.75
C GLU A 37 -1.52 -7.56 1.11
N LEU A 38 -1.49 -7.15 2.38
CA LEU A 38 -0.56 -6.13 2.88
C LEU A 38 0.89 -6.64 2.88
N GLY A 39 1.11 -7.92 3.18
CA GLY A 39 2.44 -8.53 3.12
C GLY A 39 2.98 -8.58 1.69
N GLU A 40 2.15 -8.93 0.71
CA GLU A 40 2.50 -8.88 -0.71
C GLU A 40 2.81 -7.44 -1.16
N LEU A 41 2.02 -6.47 -0.73
CA LEU A 41 2.26 -5.05 -1.03
C LEU A 41 3.61 -4.60 -0.47
N ALA A 42 3.90 -4.94 0.78
CA ALA A 42 5.17 -4.62 1.43
C ALA A 42 6.38 -5.21 0.67
N GLN A 43 6.29 -6.48 0.25
CA GLN A 43 7.36 -7.13 -0.52
C GLN A 43 7.60 -6.43 -1.86
N LYS A 44 6.54 -6.11 -2.59
CA LYS A 44 6.65 -5.47 -3.92
C LYS A 44 7.21 -4.06 -3.84
N LEU A 45 6.72 -3.26 -2.89
CA LEU A 45 7.25 -1.91 -2.65
C LEU A 45 8.73 -1.95 -2.24
N THR A 46 9.14 -2.94 -1.44
CA THR A 46 10.54 -3.13 -1.06
C THR A 46 11.42 -3.49 -2.26
N MET A 47 10.94 -4.38 -3.15
CA MET A 47 11.65 -4.73 -4.37
C MET A 47 11.86 -3.50 -5.27
N ILE A 48 10.81 -2.71 -5.44
CA ILE A 48 10.83 -1.46 -6.21
C ILE A 48 11.77 -0.43 -5.59
N GLN A 49 11.78 -0.30 -4.26
CA GLN A 49 12.71 0.58 -3.57
C GLN A 49 14.17 0.22 -3.90
N GLY A 50 14.49 -1.07 -3.99
CA GLY A 50 15.81 -1.54 -4.45
C GLY A 50 16.09 -1.14 -5.90
N LEU A 51 15.13 -1.33 -6.80
CA LEU A 51 15.26 -0.93 -8.21
C LEU A 51 15.47 0.59 -8.37
N LEU A 52 14.76 1.40 -7.58
CA LEU A 52 14.91 2.85 -7.57
C LEU A 52 16.30 3.28 -7.09
N GLN A 53 16.81 2.69 -6.01
CA GLN A 53 18.17 2.95 -5.52
C GLN A 53 19.25 2.57 -6.54
N ASP A 54 19.03 1.49 -7.29
CA ASP A 54 19.95 1.07 -8.34
C ASP A 54 19.87 1.99 -9.57
N ALA A 55 18.67 2.44 -9.94
CA ALA A 55 18.46 3.40 -11.02
C ALA A 55 19.08 4.77 -10.72
N GLU A 56 18.98 5.25 -9.47
CA GLU A 56 19.62 6.49 -9.00
C GLU A 56 21.13 6.44 -9.15
N LYS A 57 21.75 5.34 -8.70
CA LYS A 57 23.21 5.15 -8.80
C LYS A 57 23.70 5.07 -10.24
N ARG A 58 22.89 4.52 -11.15
CA ARG A 58 23.25 4.33 -12.55
C ARG A 58 22.94 5.54 -13.43
N GLN A 59 22.21 6.55 -12.93
CA GLN A 59 21.77 7.74 -13.70
C GLN A 59 21.24 7.36 -15.10
N GLU A 60 20.49 6.27 -15.19
CA GLU A 60 20.03 5.76 -16.48
C GLU A 60 18.93 6.65 -17.05
N SER A 61 19.21 7.28 -18.20
CA SER A 61 18.33 8.20 -18.91
C SER A 61 17.69 7.54 -20.14
N ASP A 62 17.37 6.25 -20.09
CA ASP A 62 16.66 5.59 -21.18
C ASP A 62 15.17 5.99 -21.21
N PRO A 63 14.57 6.24 -22.39
CA PRO A 63 13.14 6.53 -22.50
C PRO A 63 12.23 5.45 -21.90
N ALA A 64 12.62 4.17 -21.92
CA ALA A 64 11.85 3.09 -21.31
C ALA A 64 11.84 3.22 -19.77
N THR A 65 13.00 3.47 -19.15
CA THR A 65 13.13 3.73 -17.71
C THR A 65 12.31 4.94 -17.29
N ARG A 66 12.26 6.00 -18.11
CA ARG A 66 11.43 7.18 -17.83
C ARG A 66 9.93 6.85 -17.82
N ASN A 67 9.45 6.09 -18.80
CA ASN A 67 8.03 5.72 -18.87
C ASN A 67 7.65 4.81 -17.69
N TRP A 68 8.53 3.85 -17.38
CA TRP A 68 8.38 2.98 -16.23
C TRP A 68 8.30 3.76 -14.91
N LEU A 69 9.18 4.75 -14.70
CA LEU A 69 9.15 5.62 -13.51
C LEU A 69 7.86 6.43 -13.40
N GLN A 70 7.31 6.94 -14.51
CA GLN A 70 6.04 7.66 -14.48
C GLN A 70 4.87 6.76 -14.05
N HIS A 71 4.77 5.57 -14.64
CA HIS A 71 3.76 4.60 -14.21
C HIS A 71 3.95 4.16 -12.77
N LEU A 72 5.19 4.06 -12.30
CA LEU A 72 5.46 3.74 -10.91
C LEU A 72 5.01 4.86 -9.97
N THR A 73 5.18 6.14 -10.35
CA THR A 73 4.67 7.28 -9.57
C THR A 73 3.17 7.16 -9.35
N ASP A 74 2.41 6.94 -10.41
CA ASP A 74 0.94 6.83 -10.33
C ASP A 74 0.50 5.71 -9.36
N VAL A 75 1.16 4.55 -9.42
CA VAL A 75 0.82 3.42 -8.55
C VAL A 75 1.31 3.60 -7.12
N ALA A 76 2.42 4.32 -6.91
CA ALA A 76 2.93 4.63 -5.59
C ALA A 76 1.97 5.60 -4.85
N ASP A 77 1.42 6.59 -5.56
CA ASP A 77 0.38 7.47 -5.02
C ASP A 77 -0.87 6.68 -4.63
N ASP A 78 -1.38 5.82 -5.53
CA ASP A 78 -2.52 4.94 -5.23
C ASP A 78 -2.25 4.04 -4.00
N ALA A 79 -1.02 3.55 -3.85
CA ALA A 79 -0.63 2.70 -2.73
C ALA A 79 -0.65 3.48 -1.40
N VAL A 80 -0.14 4.71 -1.38
CA VAL A 80 -0.17 5.56 -0.18
C VAL A 80 -1.61 5.91 0.19
N ASP A 81 -2.44 6.28 -0.79
CA ASP A 81 -3.86 6.59 -0.56
C ASP A 81 -4.61 5.42 0.09
N VAL A 82 -4.37 4.18 -0.39
CA VAL A 82 -4.99 2.98 0.18
C VAL A 82 -4.44 2.65 1.58
N LEU A 83 -3.14 2.85 1.81
CA LEU A 83 -2.53 2.66 3.14
C LEU A 83 -3.08 3.68 4.14
N ASP A 84 -3.29 4.93 3.74
CA ASP A 84 -3.86 5.99 4.58
C ASP A 84 -5.35 5.73 4.87
N GLU A 85 -6.12 5.24 3.89
CA GLU A 85 -7.50 4.80 4.11
C GLU A 85 -7.58 3.64 5.11
N TYR A 86 -6.66 2.66 5.00
CA TYR A 86 -6.55 1.59 5.97
C TYR A 86 -6.23 2.11 7.37
N GLU A 87 -5.25 3.01 7.51
CA GLU A 87 -4.87 3.62 8.78
C GLU A 87 -6.04 4.38 9.43
N TYR A 88 -6.77 5.15 8.63
CA TYR A 88 -7.95 5.87 9.06
C TYR A 88 -9.01 4.93 9.63
N GLU A 89 -9.29 3.81 8.97
CA GLU A 89 -10.31 2.86 9.42
C GLU A 89 -9.86 2.07 10.66
N VAL A 90 -8.56 1.75 10.76
CA VAL A 90 -7.97 1.20 11.99
C VAL A 90 -8.16 2.17 13.17
N LEU A 91 -7.89 3.45 12.98
CA LEU A 91 -8.07 4.49 14.01
C LEU A 91 -9.54 4.67 14.38
N LYS A 92 -10.43 4.75 13.38
CA LYS A 92 -11.88 4.84 13.57
C LYS A 92 -12.43 3.65 14.35
N HIS A 93 -11.98 2.43 14.05
CA HIS A 93 -12.34 1.24 14.81
C HIS A 93 -11.86 1.33 16.27
N LYS A 94 -10.62 1.78 16.52
CA LYS A 94 -10.09 1.98 17.88
C LYS A 94 -10.92 2.99 18.68
N VAL A 95 -11.24 4.15 18.11
CA VAL A 95 -12.06 5.19 18.78
C VAL A 95 -13.46 4.69 19.10
N GLN A 96 -14.11 3.99 18.15
CA GLN A 96 -15.44 3.42 18.37
C GLN A 96 -15.46 2.34 19.46
N THR A 97 -14.35 1.61 19.62
CA THR A 97 -14.21 0.56 20.63
C THR A 97 -13.87 1.15 22.00
N GLN A 98 -13.01 2.17 22.07
CA GLN A 98 -12.60 2.83 23.33
C GLN A 98 -13.69 3.74 23.91
N GLY A 99 -14.52 4.38 23.08
CA GLY A 99 -15.60 5.27 23.51
C GLY A 99 -16.82 4.56 24.12
N ARG A 100 -16.87 3.22 24.16
CA ARG A 100 -18.03 2.44 24.61
C ARG A 100 -17.74 1.67 25.91
N LYS A 101 -17.91 2.33 27.06
CA LYS A 101 -18.78 1.74 28.09
C LYS A 101 -20.21 2.12 27.69
N TRP A 102 -20.96 1.25 27.01
CA TRP A 102 -22.44 1.14 27.09
C TRP A 102 -23.03 0.20 26.02
N LYS A 103 -23.85 -0.72 26.55
CA LYS A 103 -25.01 -1.43 25.97
C LYS A 103 -24.80 -2.37 24.78
N GLN A 104 -25.08 -3.64 25.10
CA GLN A 104 -25.47 -4.74 24.20
C GLN A 104 -26.58 -4.34 23.22
N VAL A 105 -26.27 -3.60 22.17
CA VAL A 105 -27.03 -3.66 20.91
C VAL A 105 -26.11 -3.15 19.81
N ARG A 106 -25.53 -4.08 19.02
CA ARG A 106 -24.95 -3.91 17.65
C ARG A 106 -23.85 -4.94 17.39
N THR A 107 -24.08 -6.21 17.74
CA THR A 107 -23.30 -7.34 17.23
C THR A 107 -23.38 -7.47 15.69
N PHE A 108 -24.32 -6.78 15.04
CA PHE A 108 -24.46 -6.77 13.58
C PHE A 108 -23.64 -5.66 12.88
N PHE A 109 -23.53 -4.45 13.44
CA PHE A 109 -22.87 -3.35 12.71
C PHE A 109 -21.33 -3.39 12.80
N GLY A 110 -20.76 -4.07 13.79
CA GLY A 110 -19.31 -4.29 13.88
C GLY A 110 -18.78 -5.38 12.95
N VAL A 111 -19.62 -6.37 12.59
CA VAL A 111 -19.19 -7.51 11.73
C VAL A 111 -19.52 -7.24 10.26
N PHE A 112 -20.72 -6.76 9.95
CA PHE A 112 -21.16 -6.56 8.56
C PHE A 112 -20.54 -5.32 7.89
N ASN A 113 -20.27 -4.25 8.66
CA ASN A 113 -19.53 -3.10 8.12
C ASN A 113 -18.04 -3.43 7.98
N CYS A 114 -17.48 -4.26 8.89
CA CYS A 114 -16.14 -4.79 8.73
C CYS A 114 -16.02 -5.73 7.52
N THR A 115 -16.99 -6.60 7.22
CA THR A 115 -16.85 -7.52 6.07
C THR A 115 -16.90 -6.80 4.73
N ALA A 116 -17.84 -5.87 4.53
CA ALA A 116 -17.88 -5.08 3.30
C ALA A 116 -16.62 -4.21 3.12
N PHE A 117 -16.17 -3.58 4.21
CA PHE A 117 -14.91 -2.83 4.22
C PHE A 117 -13.70 -3.73 3.93
N ARG A 118 -13.59 -4.88 4.59
CA ARG A 118 -12.52 -5.87 4.39
C ARG A 118 -12.43 -6.31 2.93
N LEU A 119 -13.56 -6.66 2.31
CA LEU A 119 -13.58 -7.08 0.91
C LEU A 119 -13.17 -5.94 -0.02
N SER A 120 -13.72 -4.74 0.21
CA SER A 120 -13.34 -3.54 -0.56
C SER A 120 -11.85 -3.23 -0.44
N MET A 121 -11.29 -3.29 0.77
CA MET A 121 -9.88 -3.01 1.03
C MET A 121 -8.96 -4.09 0.45
N ALA A 122 -9.35 -5.37 0.58
CA ALA A 122 -8.64 -6.48 -0.04
C ALA A 122 -8.60 -6.33 -1.56
N ASP A 123 -9.71 -5.94 -2.19
CA ASP A 123 -9.78 -5.72 -3.63
C ASP A 123 -8.90 -4.54 -4.07
N LYS A 124 -8.86 -3.45 -3.30
CA LYS A 124 -7.99 -2.29 -3.56
C LYS A 124 -6.52 -2.67 -3.49
N ILE A 125 -6.09 -3.30 -2.39
CA ILE A 125 -4.69 -3.72 -2.19
C ILE A 125 -4.29 -4.75 -3.26
N ARG A 126 -5.18 -5.68 -3.61
CA ARG A 126 -4.92 -6.66 -4.67
C ARG A 126 -4.70 -6.00 -6.03
N LYS A 127 -5.52 -5.01 -6.39
CA LYS A 127 -5.33 -4.24 -7.65
C LYS A 127 -3.99 -3.52 -7.69
N ILE A 128 -3.56 -2.92 -6.58
CA ILE A 128 -2.23 -2.30 -6.49
C ILE A 128 -1.16 -3.38 -6.70
N ASN A 129 -1.26 -4.51 -5.99
CA ASN A 129 -0.32 -5.62 -6.11
C ASN A 129 -0.23 -6.15 -7.56
N GLU A 130 -1.35 -6.31 -8.26
CA GLU A 130 -1.38 -6.74 -9.66
C GLU A 130 -0.74 -5.71 -10.60
N THR A 131 -0.91 -4.41 -10.30
CA THR A 131 -0.34 -3.34 -11.11
C THR A 131 1.16 -3.21 -10.87
N LEU A 132 1.61 -3.32 -9.62
CA LEU A 132 3.02 -3.39 -9.26
C LEU A 132 3.71 -4.61 -9.90
N ASP A 133 3.04 -5.76 -10.02
CA ASP A 133 3.61 -6.92 -10.75
C ASP A 133 3.83 -6.61 -12.24
N LYS A 134 2.86 -5.96 -12.88
CA LYS A 134 2.98 -5.57 -14.29
C LYS A 134 4.13 -4.59 -14.48
N ILE A 135 4.25 -3.60 -13.60
CA ILE A 135 5.33 -2.61 -13.62
C ILE A 135 6.68 -3.29 -13.37
N ASN A 136 6.79 -4.17 -12.38
CA ASN A 136 8.03 -4.89 -12.07
C ASN A 136 8.49 -5.77 -13.24
N ASN A 137 7.57 -6.44 -13.93
CA ASN A 137 7.88 -7.25 -15.11
C ASN A 137 8.28 -6.40 -16.33
N GLN A 138 7.89 -5.13 -16.39
CA GLN A 138 8.25 -4.19 -17.47
C GLN A 138 9.57 -3.45 -17.20
N GLY A 139 9.92 -3.23 -15.93
CA GLY A 139 11.15 -2.57 -15.50
C GLY A 139 12.31 -3.50 -15.17
N ALA A 140 12.13 -4.82 -15.30
CA ALA A 140 13.22 -5.79 -15.24
C ALA A 140 14.09 -5.67 -16.51
N ILE A 141 14.93 -4.62 -16.53
CA ILE A 141 16.00 -4.37 -17.50
C ILE A 141 17.31 -4.88 -16.91
#